data_AF-A0A396ZNH6-F1
#
_entry.id   AF-A0A396ZNH6-F1
#
_cell.length_a   1.000
_cell.length_b   1.000
_cell.length_c   1.000
_cell.angle_alpha   90.00
_cell.angle_beta   90.00
_cell.angle_gamma   90.00
#
_symmetry.space_group_name_H-M   'P 1'
#
loop_
_entity.id
_entity.type
_entity.pdbx_description
1 polymer ?
#
loop_
_entity_poly.entity_id
_entity_poly.type
_entity_poly.pdbx_seq_one_letter_code
_entity_poly.pdbx_strand_id
1 'polypeptide(L)'
;MGDFTSTAASWLQTLVVSSAALAVGLLGILYVYQEKLLYFPSMPGVSKLTTENPEGYRHPNEYGIDYEDVFIPCADGIKIHAWLMKQPQPTTVPTIVAGLIVENTFLSISAMVDQVMPWLSYVKPVVLRLDWSNEGRIPTLTHPILFVAGERDELVPHTHMQKLHALATKSIRRQWLPIPRGTHNDSWMRGGLDYFFALKRFIDSAVGESTPPSSDTANTSERHQEDGASIVSSDEADDGLDHSHIPNMLDQHSLLFQRPVKIHHDEM
;
A
#
# COMPACT_ATOMS: atom_id res chain seq x y z
N MET A 1 -44.54 49.37 9.38
CA MET A 1 -43.13 48.90 9.35
C MET A 1 -42.86 47.69 10.26
N GLY A 2 -43.71 47.35 11.25
CA GLY A 2 -43.46 46.24 12.19
C GLY A 2 -43.78 44.80 11.71
N ASP A 3 -44.71 44.60 10.78
CA ASP A 3 -45.11 43.25 10.31
C ASP A 3 -44.12 42.59 9.36
N PHE A 4 -43.38 43.39 8.58
CA PHE A 4 -42.39 42.86 7.65
C PHE A 4 -41.15 42.34 8.40
N THR A 5 -40.74 43.03 9.47
CA THR A 5 -39.58 42.65 10.28
C THR A 5 -39.81 41.37 11.09
N SER A 6 -41.02 41.14 11.61
CA SER A 6 -41.37 39.90 12.32
C SER A 6 -41.47 38.70 11.38
N THR A 7 -42.02 38.90 10.19
CA THR A 7 -42.11 37.88 9.14
C THR A 7 -40.72 37.48 8.63
N ALA A 8 -39.86 38.46 8.33
CA ALA A 8 -38.48 38.21 7.90
C ALA A 8 -37.66 37.47 8.97
N ALA A 9 -37.82 37.83 10.25
CA ALA A 9 -37.17 37.14 11.36
C ALA A 9 -37.63 35.68 11.48
N SER A 10 -38.93 35.40 11.30
CA SER A 10 -39.46 34.05 11.31
C SER A 10 -38.91 33.19 10.17
N TRP A 11 -38.87 33.74 8.95
CA TRP A 11 -38.28 33.02 7.81
C TRP A 11 -36.79 32.72 8.02
N LEU A 12 -36.04 33.68 8.54
CA LEU A 12 -34.63 33.48 8.89
C LEU A 12 -34.46 32.39 9.95
N GLN A 13 -35.28 32.41 11.00
CA GLN A 13 -35.25 31.39 12.04
C GLN A 13 -35.55 29.99 11.48
N THR A 14 -36.59 29.86 10.65
CA THR A 14 -36.93 28.59 10.01
C THR A 14 -35.77 28.10 9.13
N LEU A 15 -35.16 28.97 8.33
CA LEU A 15 -34.00 28.63 7.50
C LEU A 15 -32.82 28.13 8.34
N VAL A 16 -32.50 28.81 9.44
CA VAL A 16 -31.41 28.43 10.35
C VAL A 16 -31.69 27.06 10.99
N VAL A 17 -32.89 26.85 11.53
CA VAL A 17 -33.26 25.58 12.18
C VAL A 17 -33.28 24.43 11.18
N SER A 18 -33.87 24.62 10.00
CA SER A 18 -33.90 23.59 8.96
C SER A 18 -32.51 23.25 8.44
N SER A 19 -31.63 24.24 8.26
CA SER A 19 -30.24 24.01 7.85
C SER A 19 -29.44 23.26 8.91
N ALA A 20 -29.61 23.63 10.19
CA ALA A 20 -28.98 22.94 11.30
C ALA A 20 -29.47 21.47 11.43
N ALA A 21 -30.77 21.24 11.30
CA ALA A 21 -31.34 19.90 11.33
C ALA A 21 -30.82 19.03 10.19
N LEU A 22 -30.71 19.60 8.98
CA LEU A 22 -30.13 18.90 7.83
C LEU A 22 -28.65 18.56 8.08
N ALA A 23 -27.86 19.50 8.58
CA ALA A 23 -26.45 19.28 8.88
C ALA A 23 -26.26 18.18 9.93
N VAL A 24 -27.05 18.18 11.01
CA VAL A 24 -27.02 17.12 12.03
C VAL A 24 -27.44 15.78 11.42
N GLY A 25 -28.47 15.75 10.57
CA GLY A 25 -28.88 14.55 9.86
C GLY A 25 -27.76 13.97 8.98
N LEU A 26 -27.09 14.83 8.20
CA LEU A 26 -25.96 14.43 7.35
C LEU A 26 -24.77 13.93 8.17
N LEU A 27 -24.42 14.60 9.28
CA LEU A 27 -23.37 14.13 10.19
C LEU A 27 -23.75 12.80 10.86
N GLY A 28 -25.03 12.60 11.18
CA GLY A 28 -25.55 11.33 11.71
C GLY A 28 -25.44 10.19 10.68
N ILE A 29 -25.77 10.45 9.41
CA ILE A 29 -25.57 9.50 8.32
C ILE A 29 -24.08 9.18 8.17
N LEU A 30 -23.21 10.20 8.11
CA LEU A 30 -21.76 10.00 8.05
C LEU A 30 -21.25 9.18 9.24
N TYR A 31 -21.70 9.49 10.45
CA TYR A 31 -21.33 8.76 11.66
C TYR A 31 -21.68 7.27 11.59
N VAL A 32 -22.86 6.93 11.06
CA VAL A 32 -23.32 5.54 10.92
C VAL A 32 -22.61 4.83 9.77
N TYR A 33 -22.39 5.50 8.63
CA TYR A 33 -21.92 4.88 7.39
C TYR A 33 -20.44 5.12 7.06
N GLN A 34 -19.66 5.79 7.91
CA GLN A 34 -18.23 6.09 7.68
C GLN A 34 -17.39 4.86 7.29
N GLU A 35 -17.65 3.70 7.88
CA GLU A 35 -16.94 2.44 7.57
C GLU A 35 -17.15 1.99 6.11
N LYS A 36 -18.31 2.30 5.51
CA LYS A 36 -18.63 1.94 4.13
C LYS A 36 -18.08 2.93 3.10
N LEU A 37 -17.63 4.10 3.54
CA LEU A 37 -17.13 5.17 2.67
C LEU A 37 -15.61 5.11 2.47
N LEU A 38 -14.89 4.40 3.34
CA LEU A 38 -13.43 4.43 3.38
C LEU A 38 -12.76 3.62 2.26
N TYR A 39 -13.33 2.48 1.90
CA TYR A 39 -12.74 1.60 0.91
C TYR A 39 -13.82 0.77 0.25
N PHE A 40 -13.84 0.78 -1.08
CA PHE A 40 -14.62 -0.16 -1.87
C PHE A 40 -13.69 -1.30 -2.29
N PRO A 41 -13.68 -2.45 -1.59
CA PRO A 41 -12.78 -3.57 -1.88
C PRO A 41 -13.15 -4.34 -3.15
N SER A 42 -13.84 -3.71 -4.10
CA SER A 42 -14.21 -4.30 -5.38
C SER A 42 -14.08 -3.24 -6.47
N MET A 43 -13.28 -3.54 -7.47
CA MET A 43 -13.39 -2.86 -8.75
C MET A 43 -14.73 -3.30 -9.39
N PRO A 44 -15.53 -2.37 -9.94
CA PRO A 44 -16.75 -2.74 -10.64
C PRO A 44 -16.47 -3.77 -11.74
N GLY A 45 -17.17 -4.90 -11.72
CA GLY A 45 -16.99 -5.98 -12.69
C GLY A 45 -15.90 -7.00 -12.35
N VAL A 46 -15.16 -6.83 -11.25
CA VAL A 46 -14.13 -7.79 -10.79
C VAL A 46 -14.55 -8.42 -9.48
N SER A 47 -14.36 -9.74 -9.37
CA SER A 47 -14.67 -10.47 -8.15
C SER A 47 -13.76 -10.07 -6.99
N LYS A 48 -14.28 -10.24 -5.77
CA LYS A 48 -13.48 -10.16 -4.54
C LYS A 48 -12.87 -11.50 -4.14
N LEU A 49 -13.33 -12.59 -4.74
CA LEU A 49 -12.88 -13.93 -4.40
C LEU A 49 -11.58 -14.19 -5.16
N THR A 50 -10.53 -14.57 -4.44
CA THR A 50 -9.24 -14.94 -5.04
C THR A 50 -9.42 -16.08 -6.05
N THR A 51 -10.37 -16.98 -5.85
CA THR A 51 -10.71 -18.08 -6.77
C THR A 51 -11.21 -17.62 -8.14
N GLU A 52 -11.70 -16.39 -8.24
CA GLU A 52 -12.22 -15.79 -9.48
C GLU A 52 -11.20 -14.84 -10.14
N ASN A 53 -9.99 -14.71 -9.58
CA ASN A 53 -8.88 -14.03 -10.25
C ASN A 53 -8.46 -14.78 -11.53
N PRO A 54 -7.77 -14.10 -12.46
CA PRO A 54 -7.15 -14.78 -13.60
C PRO A 54 -6.22 -15.91 -13.18
N GLU A 55 -6.08 -16.93 -14.04
CA GLU A 55 -5.16 -18.05 -13.82
C GLU A 55 -3.73 -17.55 -13.55
N GLY A 56 -3.08 -18.16 -12.55
CA GLY A 56 -1.81 -17.72 -11.98
C GLY A 56 -1.95 -16.78 -10.77
N TYR A 57 -3.11 -16.18 -10.52
CA TYR A 57 -3.32 -15.25 -9.39
C TYR A 57 -4.36 -15.74 -8.37
N ARG A 58 -4.78 -17.00 -8.47
CA ARG A 58 -5.88 -17.55 -7.66
C ARG A 58 -5.41 -18.07 -6.32
N HIS A 59 -4.30 -18.82 -6.31
CA HIS A 59 -3.71 -19.40 -5.11
C HIS A 59 -2.30 -19.96 -5.33
N PRO A 60 -1.47 -20.13 -4.28
CA PRO A 60 -0.07 -20.56 -4.39
C PRO A 60 0.14 -21.90 -5.12
N ASN A 61 -0.83 -22.83 -5.04
CA ASN A 61 -0.71 -24.13 -5.68
C ASN A 61 -0.65 -24.08 -7.22
N GLU A 62 -1.02 -22.96 -7.87
CA GLU A 62 -0.80 -22.78 -9.32
C GLU A 62 0.69 -22.76 -9.68
N TYR A 63 1.55 -22.47 -8.71
CA TYR A 63 3.01 -22.52 -8.82
C TYR A 63 3.63 -23.73 -8.11
N GLY A 64 2.82 -24.74 -7.76
CA GLY A 64 3.29 -25.95 -7.07
C GLY A 64 3.70 -25.71 -5.61
N ILE A 65 3.21 -24.65 -4.98
CA ILE A 65 3.45 -24.34 -3.56
C ILE A 65 2.29 -24.87 -2.74
N ASP A 66 2.59 -25.82 -1.84
CA ASP A 66 1.63 -26.35 -0.88
C ASP A 66 1.22 -25.26 0.14
N TYR A 67 -0.08 -25.11 0.37
CA TYR A 67 -0.62 -24.04 1.20
C TYR A 67 -1.93 -24.43 1.90
N GLU A 68 -2.25 -23.73 2.97
CA GLU A 68 -3.52 -23.84 3.69
C GLU A 68 -4.20 -22.47 3.79
N ASP A 69 -5.52 -22.44 3.63
CA ASP A 69 -6.32 -21.27 3.95
C ASP A 69 -6.47 -21.13 5.47
N VAL A 70 -6.02 -20.00 6.02
CA VAL A 70 -6.16 -19.67 7.43
C VAL A 70 -6.97 -18.39 7.62
N PHE A 71 -7.82 -18.39 8.64
CA PHE A 71 -8.62 -17.22 9.02
C PHE A 71 -8.20 -16.78 10.43
N ILE A 72 -7.51 -15.65 10.51
CA ILE A 72 -6.99 -15.09 11.74
C ILE A 72 -8.09 -14.23 12.38
N PRO A 73 -8.65 -14.61 13.55
CA PRO A 73 -9.63 -13.80 14.24
C PRO A 73 -8.96 -12.58 14.89
N CYS A 74 -9.53 -11.41 14.68
CA CYS A 74 -9.10 -10.15 15.29
C CYS A 74 -9.98 -9.83 16.50
N ALA A 75 -9.47 -8.98 17.39
CA ALA A 75 -10.15 -8.61 18.65
C ALA A 75 -11.49 -7.88 18.43
N ASP A 76 -11.67 -7.26 17.28
CA ASP A 76 -12.89 -6.57 16.84
C ASP A 76 -13.91 -7.51 16.15
N GLY A 77 -13.63 -8.81 16.09
CA GLY A 77 -14.47 -9.82 15.44
C GLY A 77 -14.27 -9.95 13.93
N ILE A 78 -13.40 -9.14 13.32
CA ILE A 78 -13.01 -9.28 11.91
C ILE A 78 -12.11 -10.51 11.75
N LYS A 79 -12.23 -11.21 10.63
CA LYS A 79 -11.35 -12.32 10.26
C LYS A 79 -10.49 -11.91 9.07
N ILE A 80 -9.18 -12.07 9.20
CA ILE A 80 -8.23 -11.87 8.10
C ILE A 80 -7.98 -13.23 7.45
N HIS A 81 -8.25 -13.33 6.16
CA HIS A 81 -7.87 -14.50 5.36
C HIS A 81 -6.40 -14.37 4.94
N ALA A 82 -5.65 -15.47 5.08
CA ALA A 82 -4.27 -15.57 4.63
C ALA A 82 -3.98 -16.98 4.10
N TRP A 83 -2.95 -17.08 3.26
CA TRP A 83 -2.38 -18.37 2.86
C TRP A 83 -1.20 -18.72 3.76
N LEU A 84 -1.24 -19.89 4.36
CA LEU A 84 -0.15 -20.49 5.11
C LEU A 84 0.61 -21.45 4.22
N MET A 85 1.78 -21.03 3.74
CA MET A 85 2.71 -21.88 3.00
C MET A 85 3.66 -22.56 3.98
N LYS A 86 3.74 -23.89 3.95
CA LYS A 86 4.52 -24.66 4.92
C LYS A 86 5.94 -24.92 4.44
N GLN A 87 6.91 -24.72 5.34
CA GLN A 87 8.27 -25.21 5.11
C GLN A 87 8.35 -26.74 5.28
N PRO A 88 9.39 -27.41 4.76
CA PRO A 88 9.65 -28.81 5.06
C PRO A 88 9.72 -29.05 6.58
N GLN A 89 9.05 -30.09 7.07
CA GLN A 89 8.98 -30.44 8.50
C GLN A 89 8.38 -29.33 9.40
N PRO A 90 7.16 -28.85 9.12
CA PRO A 90 6.59 -27.66 9.76
C PRO A 90 6.29 -27.82 11.26
N THR A 91 6.33 -29.04 11.79
CA THR A 91 6.02 -29.35 13.20
C THR A 91 7.23 -29.22 14.13
N THR A 92 8.43 -28.98 13.60
CA THR A 92 9.68 -28.96 14.38
C THR A 92 10.16 -27.57 14.76
N VAL A 93 9.53 -26.51 14.21
CA VAL A 93 9.95 -25.12 14.42
C VAL A 93 8.74 -24.20 14.67
N PRO A 94 8.88 -23.18 15.53
CA PRO A 94 7.80 -22.25 15.81
C PRO A 94 7.56 -21.29 14.64
N THR A 95 6.30 -20.88 14.45
CA THR A 95 5.96 -19.75 13.57
C THR A 95 6.28 -18.44 14.26
N ILE A 96 7.14 -17.62 13.65
CA ILE A 96 7.52 -16.30 14.15
C ILE A 96 7.31 -15.24 13.07
N VAL A 97 7.00 -14.00 13.47
CA VAL A 97 6.98 -12.85 12.55
C VAL A 97 8.42 -12.36 12.40
N ALA A 98 9.04 -12.62 11.25
CA ALA A 98 10.44 -12.28 11.00
C ALA A 98 10.65 -10.81 10.60
N GLY A 99 9.64 -10.16 10.03
CA GLY A 99 9.71 -8.79 9.55
C GLY A 99 8.35 -8.30 9.07
N LEU A 100 8.28 -7.01 8.76
CA LEU A 100 7.09 -6.33 8.25
C LEU A 100 7.45 -5.59 6.95
N ILE A 101 6.61 -5.70 5.92
CA ILE A 101 6.67 -4.85 4.74
C ILE A 101 5.39 -4.01 4.74
N VAL A 102 5.53 -2.70 4.62
CA VAL A 102 4.40 -1.77 4.49
C VAL A 102 4.57 -0.96 3.22
N GLU A 103 3.49 -0.84 2.45
CA GLU A 103 3.47 -0.14 1.17
C GLU A 103 2.33 0.87 1.14
N ASN A 104 2.63 2.10 0.71
CA ASN A 104 1.64 3.15 0.42
C ASN A 104 0.55 3.32 1.51
N THR A 105 0.92 3.22 2.79
CA THR A 105 -0.04 3.22 3.91
C THR A 105 -0.09 4.55 4.66
N PHE A 106 -1.19 4.77 5.38
CA PHE A 106 -1.51 6.03 6.06
C PHE A 106 -1.19 5.97 7.57
N LEU A 107 -1.07 7.14 8.21
CA LEU A 107 -0.83 7.26 9.66
C LEU A 107 -2.03 6.81 10.50
N SER A 108 -3.21 7.34 10.18
CA SER A 108 -4.49 7.04 10.82
C SER A 108 -5.63 7.50 9.90
N ILE A 109 -6.86 7.02 10.13
CA ILE A 109 -8.03 7.57 9.42
C ILE A 109 -8.20 9.04 9.77
N SER A 110 -7.94 9.40 11.02
CA SER A 110 -7.93 10.78 11.51
C SER A 110 -7.01 11.69 10.68
N ALA A 111 -5.78 11.26 10.41
CA ALA A 111 -4.84 12.01 9.57
C ALA A 111 -5.30 12.10 8.11
N MET A 112 -5.91 11.03 7.57
CA MET A 112 -6.47 11.06 6.21
C MET A 112 -7.64 12.04 6.09
N VAL A 113 -8.54 12.09 7.07
CA VAL A 113 -9.67 13.02 7.09
C VAL A 113 -9.18 14.46 7.09
N ASP A 114 -8.17 14.78 7.89
CA ASP A 114 -7.61 16.14 7.95
C ASP A 114 -7.09 16.63 6.61
N GLN A 115 -6.67 15.71 5.74
CA GLN A 115 -6.21 16.07 4.41
C GLN A 115 -7.32 16.07 3.35
N VAL A 116 -8.14 15.02 3.30
CA VAL A 116 -9.14 14.85 2.23
C VAL A 116 -10.37 15.72 2.46
N MET A 117 -10.74 15.96 3.71
CA MET A 117 -11.89 16.80 4.09
C MET A 117 -11.52 17.76 5.25
N PRO A 118 -10.68 18.78 5.02
CA PRO A 118 -10.21 19.67 6.08
C PRO A 118 -11.33 20.40 6.83
N TRP A 119 -12.46 20.66 6.16
CA TRP A 119 -13.64 21.26 6.77
C TRP A 119 -14.32 20.34 7.81
N LEU A 120 -14.13 19.02 7.69
CA LEU A 120 -14.66 18.06 8.64
C LEU A 120 -13.78 17.98 9.90
N SER A 121 -12.52 18.44 9.86
CA SER A 121 -11.60 18.44 11.01
C SER A 121 -12.15 19.16 12.24
N TYR A 122 -12.98 20.20 12.06
CA TYR A 122 -13.60 20.93 13.17
C TYR A 122 -14.62 20.11 13.97
N VAL A 123 -15.30 19.16 13.32
CA VAL A 123 -16.32 18.29 13.94
C VAL A 123 -15.85 16.85 14.10
N LYS A 124 -14.63 16.55 13.65
CA LYS A 124 -13.99 15.23 13.70
C LYS A 124 -14.10 14.55 15.08
N PRO A 125 -13.85 15.22 16.23
CA PRO A 125 -13.91 14.56 17.54
C PRO A 125 -15.28 13.98 17.89
N VAL A 126 -16.35 14.48 17.27
CA VAL A 126 -17.73 14.04 17.51
C VAL A 126 -18.17 12.99 16.48
N VAL A 127 -17.66 13.09 15.26
CA VAL A 127 -18.19 12.34 14.11
C VAL A 127 -17.32 11.13 13.73
N LEU A 128 -16.01 11.24 13.88
CA LEU A 128 -15.07 10.19 13.50
C LEU A 128 -14.92 9.17 14.64
N ARG A 129 -15.39 7.94 14.40
CA ARG A 129 -15.22 6.81 15.33
C ARG A 129 -14.00 5.96 15.01
N LEU A 130 -13.56 6.00 13.76
CA LEU A 130 -12.50 5.15 13.26
C LEU A 130 -11.16 5.81 13.45
N ASP A 131 -10.29 5.16 14.21
CA ASP A 131 -8.94 5.66 14.47
C ASP A 131 -7.92 4.99 13.53
N TRP A 132 -7.94 3.66 13.43
CA TRP A 132 -6.96 2.82 12.71
C TRP A 132 -5.53 3.39 12.79
N SER A 133 -5.08 3.72 14.01
CA SER A 133 -3.81 4.39 14.23
C SER A 133 -2.63 3.45 14.00
N ASN A 134 -1.98 3.60 12.85
CA ASN A 134 -0.67 3.02 12.56
C ASN A 134 0.43 3.82 13.28
N GLU A 135 0.29 5.13 13.41
CA GLU A 135 1.23 6.01 14.11
C GLU A 135 1.38 5.68 15.60
N GLY A 136 0.33 5.16 16.25
CA GLY A 136 0.40 4.66 17.63
C GLY A 136 0.98 3.24 17.74
N ARG A 137 0.91 2.43 16.67
CA ARG A 137 1.37 1.03 16.65
C ARG A 137 2.82 0.89 16.22
N ILE A 138 3.22 1.59 15.15
CA ILE A 138 4.56 1.49 14.55
C ILE A 138 5.70 1.72 15.55
N PRO A 139 5.61 2.61 16.57
CA PRO A 139 6.69 2.81 17.54
C PRO A 139 6.83 1.65 18.54
N THR A 140 5.86 0.73 18.59
CA THR A 140 5.90 -0.44 19.49
C THR A 140 6.56 -1.65 18.83
N LEU A 141 6.69 -1.65 17.50
CA LEU A 141 7.23 -2.77 16.74
C LEU A 141 8.76 -2.79 16.81
N THR A 142 9.32 -3.96 17.12
CA THR A 142 10.76 -4.19 17.20
C THR A 142 11.34 -4.89 15.97
N HIS A 143 10.50 -5.51 15.14
CA HIS A 143 10.91 -6.28 13.97
C HIS A 143 11.61 -5.41 12.91
N PRO A 144 12.39 -6.00 11.97
CA PRO A 144 12.79 -5.32 10.75
C PRO A 144 11.56 -4.86 9.97
N ILE A 145 11.60 -3.66 9.40
CA ILE A 145 10.51 -3.09 8.62
C ILE A 145 11.04 -2.52 7.30
N LEU A 146 10.45 -2.93 6.17
CA LEU A 146 10.63 -2.31 4.86
C LEU A 146 9.43 -1.40 4.58
N PHE A 147 9.73 -0.15 4.26
CA PHE A 147 8.75 0.86 3.85
C PHE A 147 8.89 1.09 2.35
N VAL A 148 7.88 0.69 1.59
CA VAL A 148 7.79 0.92 0.15
C VAL A 148 6.86 2.11 -0.09
N ALA A 149 7.33 3.15 -0.75
CA ALA A 149 6.57 4.39 -0.86
C ALA A 149 6.63 4.98 -2.28
N GLY A 150 5.47 5.04 -2.93
CA GLY A 150 5.27 5.85 -4.12
C GLY A 150 5.46 7.33 -3.79
N GLU A 151 6.34 8.01 -4.51
CA GLU A 151 6.57 9.46 -4.32
C GLU A 151 5.43 10.31 -4.91
N ARG A 152 4.60 9.72 -5.77
CA ARG A 152 3.46 10.36 -6.43
C ARG A 152 2.13 9.72 -6.06
N ASP A 153 2.06 9.10 -4.88
CA ASP A 153 0.82 8.54 -4.35
C ASP A 153 -0.24 9.64 -4.18
N GLU A 154 -1.29 9.50 -4.96
CA GLU A 154 -2.42 10.40 -5.11
C GLU A 154 -3.56 10.11 -4.12
N LEU A 155 -3.56 8.91 -3.51
CA LEU A 155 -4.60 8.49 -2.58
C LEU A 155 -4.13 8.66 -1.13
N VAL A 156 -2.92 8.21 -0.83
CA VAL A 156 -2.29 8.37 0.48
C VAL A 156 -1.00 9.15 0.31
N PRO A 157 -0.90 10.37 0.85
CA PRO A 157 0.31 11.19 0.75
C PRO A 157 1.56 10.43 1.13
N HIS A 158 2.57 10.57 0.28
CA HIS A 158 3.91 10.09 0.56
C HIS A 158 4.43 10.50 1.96
N THR A 159 4.04 11.67 2.46
CA THR A 159 4.41 12.18 3.79
C THR A 159 3.94 11.29 4.94
N HIS A 160 2.89 10.49 4.76
CA HIS A 160 2.43 9.53 5.76
C HIS A 160 3.44 8.40 5.94
N MET A 161 3.92 7.83 4.82
CA MET A 161 4.97 6.81 4.84
C MET A 161 6.27 7.32 5.44
N GLN A 162 6.69 8.55 5.08
CA GLN A 162 7.87 9.19 5.67
C GLN A 162 7.74 9.32 7.20
N LYS A 163 6.58 9.76 7.69
CA LYS A 163 6.30 9.89 9.13
C LYS A 163 6.26 8.53 9.83
N LEU A 164 5.64 7.51 9.25
CA LEU A 164 5.64 6.15 9.81
C LEU A 164 7.06 5.58 9.93
N HIS A 165 7.89 5.76 8.91
CA HIS A 165 9.30 5.37 8.94
C HIS A 165 10.06 6.09 10.08
N ALA A 166 9.84 7.40 10.25
CA ALA A 166 10.44 8.18 11.34
C ALA A 166 9.98 7.69 12.73
N LEU A 167 8.68 7.37 12.87
CA LEU A 167 8.07 6.91 14.12
C LEU A 167 8.46 5.48 14.53
N ALA A 168 8.92 4.65 13.61
CA ALA A 168 9.34 3.25 13.84
C ALA A 168 10.65 3.11 14.65
N THR A 169 10.81 3.91 15.70
CA THR A 169 12.04 4.09 16.48
C THR A 169 12.54 2.83 17.19
N LYS A 170 11.66 1.88 17.51
CA LYS A 170 12.03 0.60 18.16
C LYS A 170 12.40 -0.51 17.18
N SER A 171 12.16 -0.33 15.88
CA SER A 171 12.51 -1.32 14.88
C SER A 171 14.02 -1.55 14.87
N ILE A 172 14.45 -2.82 14.90
CA ILE A 172 15.88 -3.17 14.81
C ILE A 172 16.50 -2.80 13.47
N ARG A 173 15.69 -2.66 12.41
CA ARG A 173 16.14 -2.30 11.06
C ARG A 173 14.99 -1.67 10.30
N ARG A 174 15.15 -0.40 9.91
CA ARG A 174 14.23 0.30 9.03
C ARG A 174 14.85 0.43 7.65
N GLN A 175 14.16 -0.06 6.63
CA GLN A 175 14.55 0.10 5.23
C GLN A 175 13.52 0.95 4.51
N TRP A 176 14.03 1.80 3.61
CA TRP A 176 13.22 2.71 2.82
C TRP A 176 13.43 2.41 1.34
N LEU A 177 12.34 2.17 0.63
CA LEU A 177 12.30 1.95 -0.81
C LEU A 177 11.38 2.99 -1.45
N PRO A 178 11.93 4.13 -1.92
CA PRO A 178 11.16 5.11 -2.64
C PRO A 178 10.93 4.64 -4.09
N ILE A 179 9.73 4.89 -4.61
CA ILE A 179 9.39 4.67 -6.03
C ILE A 179 9.13 6.05 -6.66
N PRO A 180 10.12 6.67 -7.33
CA PRO A 180 10.09 8.10 -7.72
C PRO A 180 8.90 8.54 -8.57
N ARG A 181 8.31 7.60 -9.31
CA ARG A 181 7.11 7.85 -10.11
C ARG A 181 5.90 7.07 -9.63
N GLY A 182 6.03 6.23 -8.59
CA GLY A 182 5.00 5.32 -8.08
C GLY A 182 3.77 6.07 -7.61
N THR A 183 2.61 5.63 -8.07
CA THR A 183 1.28 6.03 -7.59
C THR A 183 0.76 5.00 -6.58
N HIS A 184 -0.45 5.17 -6.06
CA HIS A 184 -0.98 4.24 -5.06
C HIS A 184 -1.05 2.79 -5.55
N ASN A 185 -1.46 2.60 -6.82
CA ASN A 185 -1.82 1.29 -7.38
C ASN A 185 -0.78 0.73 -8.37
N ASP A 186 0.29 1.48 -8.69
CA ASP A 186 1.27 1.09 -9.71
C ASP A 186 2.74 1.05 -9.24
N SER A 187 2.99 1.22 -7.93
CA SER A 187 4.33 1.19 -7.33
C SER A 187 5.18 0.00 -7.77
N TRP A 188 4.62 -1.21 -7.77
CA TRP A 188 5.31 -2.42 -8.20
C TRP A 188 5.70 -2.39 -9.68
N MET A 189 4.83 -1.85 -10.54
CA MET A 189 5.08 -1.75 -11.99
C MET A 189 6.13 -0.68 -12.29
N ARG A 190 6.05 0.47 -11.62
CA ARG A 190 7.02 1.57 -11.80
C ARG A 190 8.37 1.31 -11.15
N GLY A 191 8.39 0.52 -10.08
CA GLY A 191 9.61 0.06 -9.41
C GLY A 191 10.31 -1.07 -10.17
N GLY A 192 9.59 -1.83 -11.00
CA GLY A 192 10.17 -2.87 -11.85
C GLY A 192 10.98 -3.91 -11.07
N LEU A 193 12.11 -4.34 -11.62
CA LEU A 193 12.96 -5.37 -10.98
C LEU A 193 13.53 -4.93 -9.63
N ASP A 194 13.84 -3.65 -9.46
CA ASP A 194 14.41 -3.14 -8.20
C ASP A 194 13.43 -3.31 -7.04
N TYR A 195 12.12 -3.16 -7.30
CA TYR A 195 11.07 -3.44 -6.34
C TYR A 195 11.14 -4.90 -5.86
N PHE A 196 11.14 -5.86 -6.79
CA PHE A 196 11.16 -7.28 -6.44
C PHE A 196 12.47 -7.72 -5.79
N PHE A 197 13.62 -7.20 -6.23
CA PHE A 197 14.91 -7.48 -5.61
C PHE A 197 15.02 -6.91 -4.20
N ALA A 198 14.46 -5.72 -3.95
CA ALA A 198 14.42 -5.15 -2.61
C ALA A 198 13.54 -5.99 -1.67
N LEU A 199 12.37 -6.43 -2.13
CA LEU A 199 11.50 -7.34 -1.37
C LEU A 199 12.22 -8.66 -1.04
N LYS A 200 12.82 -9.30 -2.06
CA LYS A 200 13.55 -10.56 -1.87
C LYS A 200 14.69 -10.40 -0.86
N ARG A 201 15.55 -9.39 -1.06
CA ARG A 201 16.67 -9.09 -0.13
C ARG A 201 16.18 -8.83 1.29
N PHE A 202 15.05 -8.14 1.45
CA PHE A 202 14.47 -7.90 2.77
C PHE A 202 14.02 -9.20 3.42
N ILE A 203 13.31 -10.06 2.69
CA ILE A 203 12.82 -11.36 3.16
C ILE A 203 14.00 -12.25 3.54
N ASP A 204 14.95 -12.48 2.63
CA ASP A 204 16.16 -13.30 2.87
C ASP A 204 16.88 -12.83 4.15
N SER A 205 17.10 -11.51 4.26
CA SER A 205 17.74 -10.91 5.45
C SER A 205 16.91 -11.04 6.73
N ALA A 206 15.58 -11.01 6.64
CA ALA A 206 14.70 -11.12 7.81
C ALA A 206 14.63 -12.58 8.32
N VAL A 207 14.68 -13.56 7.42
CA VAL A 207 14.63 -14.99 7.77
C VAL A 207 16.01 -15.59 8.09
N GLY A 208 17.09 -14.82 7.91
CA GLY A 208 18.46 -15.23 8.24
C GLY A 208 19.22 -15.91 7.10
N GLU A 209 18.71 -15.86 5.87
CA GLU A 209 19.41 -16.29 4.66
C GLU A 209 20.31 -15.14 4.18
N SER A 210 21.57 -15.14 4.62
CA SER A 210 22.55 -14.18 4.12
C SER A 210 23.08 -14.63 2.75
N THR A 211 22.45 -14.17 1.67
CA THR A 211 23.12 -14.21 0.35
C THR A 211 24.06 -13.00 0.29
N PRO A 212 25.39 -13.17 0.22
CA PRO A 212 26.30 -12.05 0.05
C PRO A 212 26.01 -11.37 -1.31
N PRO A 213 26.10 -10.03 -1.40
CA PRO A 213 25.93 -9.35 -2.68
C PRO A 213 27.03 -9.81 -3.64
N SER A 214 26.63 -10.33 -4.80
CA SER A 214 27.55 -10.60 -5.90
C SER A 214 28.21 -9.28 -6.31
N SER A 215 29.54 -9.27 -6.34
CA SER A 215 30.40 -8.11 -6.52
C SER A 215 30.47 -7.58 -7.96
N ASP A 216 29.43 -7.73 -8.78
CA ASP A 216 29.53 -7.55 -10.23
C ASP A 216 28.96 -6.24 -10.78
N THR A 217 28.59 -5.25 -9.95
CA THR A 217 28.11 -3.94 -10.44
C THR A 217 28.98 -2.75 -10.06
N ALA A 218 30.16 -2.96 -9.47
CA ALA A 218 31.10 -1.88 -9.19
C ALA A 218 32.04 -1.61 -10.37
N ASN A 219 31.51 -1.22 -11.54
CA ASN A 219 32.33 -0.54 -12.57
C ASN A 219 31.54 0.10 -13.73
N THR A 220 30.60 1.00 -13.44
CA THR A 220 30.11 1.94 -14.47
C THR A 220 29.70 3.27 -13.84
N SER A 221 30.67 4.03 -13.33
CA SER A 221 30.45 5.45 -13.06
C SER A 221 31.75 6.25 -13.05
N GLU A 222 32.60 6.09 -14.06
CA GLU A 222 33.64 7.09 -14.37
C GLU A 222 33.94 7.08 -15.88
N ARG A 223 33.26 7.92 -16.67
CA ARG A 223 33.87 8.59 -17.83
C ARG A 223 32.98 9.66 -18.48
N HIS A 224 33.61 10.82 -18.66
CA HIS A 224 33.32 11.94 -19.57
C HIS A 224 32.34 13.02 -19.11
N GLN A 225 32.95 14.06 -18.52
CA GLN A 225 32.59 15.45 -18.71
C GLN A 225 33.48 16.06 -19.82
N GLU A 226 32.96 17.09 -20.51
CA GLU A 226 33.50 17.88 -21.64
C GLU A 226 33.25 17.21 -23.02
N ASP A 227 32.55 17.78 -24.01
CA ASP A 227 32.55 19.15 -24.55
C ASP A 227 31.18 19.54 -25.21
N GLY A 228 30.91 20.84 -25.35
CA GLY A 228 29.65 21.39 -25.91
C GLY A 228 29.63 21.66 -27.42
N ALA A 229 28.43 21.72 -28.01
CA ALA A 229 28.03 22.63 -29.10
C ALA A 229 26.53 22.52 -29.47
N SER A 230 25.85 23.68 -29.40
CA SER A 230 24.71 24.21 -30.18
C SER A 230 23.62 23.32 -30.84
N ILE A 231 22.38 23.67 -30.47
CA ILE A 231 21.19 23.95 -31.32
C ILE A 231 20.67 22.83 -32.23
N VAL A 232 19.42 22.39 -31.99
CA VAL A 232 18.26 22.53 -32.89
C VAL A 232 16.98 22.14 -32.13
N SER A 233 15.96 22.98 -32.28
CA SER A 233 14.57 22.79 -31.89
C SER A 233 13.85 21.79 -32.80
N SER A 234 12.98 20.95 -32.24
CA SER A 234 11.81 20.46 -32.96
C SER A 234 10.73 20.06 -31.96
N ASP A 235 9.58 20.68 -32.15
CA ASP A 235 8.30 20.48 -31.47
C ASP A 235 7.70 19.07 -31.72
N GLU A 236 6.76 18.73 -30.83
CA GLU A 236 5.62 17.81 -30.97
C GLU A 236 5.85 16.34 -31.37
N ALA A 237 5.53 15.44 -30.44
CA ALA A 237 4.77 14.22 -30.74
C ALA A 237 4.00 13.76 -29.48
N ASP A 238 2.69 14.00 -29.53
CA ASP A 238 1.64 13.27 -28.85
C ASP A 238 1.74 11.78 -29.23
N ASP A 239 2.00 10.90 -28.25
CA ASP A 239 1.88 9.46 -28.44
C ASP A 239 0.90 8.91 -27.40
N GLY A 240 -0.33 8.71 -27.86
CA GLY A 240 -1.37 7.98 -27.16
C GLY A 240 -0.90 6.55 -26.88
N LEU A 241 -0.79 6.22 -25.59
CA LEU A 241 -0.52 4.87 -25.14
C LEU A 241 -1.74 3.98 -25.41
N ASP A 242 -1.61 3.14 -26.42
CA ASP A 242 -2.49 2.01 -26.69
C ASP A 242 -2.48 1.04 -25.49
N HIS A 243 -3.64 0.89 -24.83
CA HIS A 243 -3.84 0.02 -23.67
C HIS A 243 -3.98 -1.48 -24.04
N SER A 244 -3.70 -1.89 -25.28
CA SER A 244 -3.96 -3.26 -25.75
C SER A 244 -2.83 -4.28 -25.54
N HIS A 245 -1.69 -3.90 -24.96
CA HIS A 245 -0.59 -4.84 -24.68
C HIS A 245 -0.15 -4.78 -23.22
N ILE A 246 -0.79 -5.59 -22.38
CA ILE A 246 -0.18 -6.02 -21.11
C ILE A 246 0.81 -7.14 -21.47
N PRO A 247 2.12 -6.96 -21.30
CA PRO A 247 3.09 -8.03 -21.53
C PRO A 247 2.77 -9.23 -20.64
N ASN A 248 2.88 -10.44 -21.19
CA ASN A 248 2.57 -11.67 -20.46
C ASN A 248 3.52 -11.83 -19.26
N MET A 249 2.95 -11.74 -18.05
CA MET A 249 3.66 -11.71 -16.76
C MET A 249 4.29 -13.07 -16.37
N LEU A 250 3.93 -14.17 -17.06
CA LEU A 250 4.45 -15.52 -16.75
C LEU A 250 5.96 -15.67 -16.96
N ASP A 251 6.56 -14.93 -17.90
CA ASP A 251 7.97 -15.10 -18.26
C ASP A 251 8.94 -14.40 -17.29
N GLN A 252 8.47 -13.37 -16.57
CA GLN A 252 9.33 -12.62 -15.64
C GLN A 252 9.22 -13.11 -14.19
N HIS A 253 8.05 -13.57 -13.75
CA HIS A 253 7.85 -14.10 -12.39
C HIS A 253 8.41 -15.51 -12.19
N SER A 254 8.46 -16.32 -13.25
CA SER A 254 9.00 -17.68 -13.20
C SER A 254 10.50 -17.73 -12.90
N LEU A 255 11.24 -16.63 -13.06
CA LEU A 255 12.67 -16.55 -12.70
C LEU A 255 12.92 -16.24 -11.22
N LEU A 256 11.96 -15.63 -10.52
CA LEU A 256 12.14 -15.18 -9.13
C LEU A 256 11.86 -16.29 -8.08
N PHE A 257 11.11 -17.33 -8.46
CA PHE A 257 10.67 -18.40 -7.55
C PHE A 257 11.16 -19.81 -7.92
N GLN A 258 12.09 -19.93 -8.86
CA GLN A 258 12.72 -21.22 -9.15
C GLN A 258 13.54 -21.69 -7.94
N ARG A 259 13.16 -22.85 -7.37
CA ARG A 259 14.04 -23.60 -6.45
C ARG A 259 15.36 -23.89 -7.17
N PRO A 260 16.51 -23.83 -6.48
CA PRO A 260 17.75 -24.31 -7.06
C PRO A 260 17.57 -25.79 -7.45
N VAL A 261 17.74 -26.08 -8.74
CA VAL A 261 17.76 -27.45 -9.25
C VAL A 261 18.93 -28.15 -8.54
N LYS A 262 18.65 -29.27 -7.85
CA LYS A 262 19.71 -30.15 -7.35
C LYS A 262 20.53 -30.62 -8.56
N ILE A 263 21.74 -30.11 -8.69
CA ILE A 263 22.73 -30.67 -9.61
C ILE A 263 23.08 -32.05 -9.04
N HIS A 264 22.61 -33.11 -9.68
CA HIS A 264 23.13 -34.45 -9.43
C HIS A 264 24.58 -34.46 -9.91
N HIS A 265 25.51 -34.56 -8.95
CA HIS A 265 26.84 -35.07 -9.25
C HIS A 265 26.68 -36.56 -9.55
N ASP A 266 26.53 -36.88 -10.83
CA ASP A 266 26.82 -38.23 -11.31
C ASP A 266 28.33 -38.43 -11.36
N GLU A 267 28.74 -39.60 -10.90
CA GLU A 267 30.08 -40.13 -10.84
C GLU A 267 30.77 -40.10 -12.22
N MET A 268 31.99 -39.56 -12.26
CA MET A 268 33.17 -40.13 -12.95
C MET A 268 34.45 -39.54 -12.38
#